data_AF-A0A1F5MGF2-F1
#
_entry.id   AF-A0A1F5MGF2-F1
#
_cell.length_a   1.000
_cell.length_b   1.000
_cell.length_c   1.000
_cell.angle_alpha   90.00
_cell.angle_beta   90.00
_cell.angle_gamma   90.00
#
_symmetry.space_group_name_H-M   'P 1'
#
loop_
_entity.id
_entity.type
_entity.pdbx_description
1 polymer ?
#
loop_
_entity_poly.entity_id
_entity_poly.type
_entity_poly.pdbx_seq_one_letter_code
_entity_poly.pdbx_strand_id
1 'polypeptide(L)'
;MNEREQGSRGDELEQFAEDLLPYYRRYMMHVATVTDPASPDHPDRLRSQGLHVRSMRKTSGLSRDEVAQRLDVEQVQLAAFEGGLISSADLPEGFSDSLNGVLKTELQTRGIDFPSNRPFQEPHVP
;
A
#
# COMPACT_ATOMS: atom_id res chain seq x y z
N MET A 1 46.37 37.76 -13.78
CA MET A 1 45.76 37.82 -12.45
C MET A 1 44.34 37.29 -12.61
N ASN A 2 44.06 36.08 -12.12
CA ASN A 2 42.74 35.46 -12.23
C ASN A 2 42.10 35.46 -10.84
N GLU A 3 41.17 36.39 -10.62
CA GLU A 3 40.39 36.52 -9.39
C GLU A 3 39.16 35.61 -9.46
N ARG A 4 39.29 34.47 -8.78
CA ARG A 4 38.28 33.82 -7.92
C ARG A 4 36.80 33.96 -8.31
N GLU A 5 36.36 33.15 -9.27
CA GLU A 5 34.97 32.69 -9.42
C GLU A 5 34.61 31.60 -8.38
N GLN A 6 34.79 31.89 -7.07
CA GLN A 6 34.48 30.92 -6.00
C GLN A 6 33.32 31.34 -5.08
N GLY A 7 32.53 32.33 -5.47
CA GLY A 7 31.45 32.90 -4.63
C GLY A 7 30.02 32.42 -4.95
N SER A 8 29.80 31.45 -5.85
CA SER A 8 28.43 31.12 -6.31
C SER A 8 27.98 29.69 -6.02
N ARG A 9 28.93 28.76 -5.79
CA ARG A 9 28.63 27.32 -5.66
C ARG A 9 28.28 26.87 -4.24
N GLY A 10 28.75 27.62 -3.23
CA GLY A 10 28.49 27.34 -1.82
C GLY A 10 27.04 27.69 -1.46
N ASP A 11 26.63 28.91 -1.80
CA ASP A 11 25.28 29.41 -1.53
C ASP A 11 24.20 28.64 -2.33
N GLU A 12 24.48 28.23 -3.57
CA GLU A 12 23.56 27.39 -4.36
C GLU A 12 23.34 25.99 -3.77
N LEU A 13 24.38 25.38 -3.19
CA LEU A 13 24.25 24.07 -2.54
C LEU A 13 23.52 24.16 -1.20
N GLU A 14 23.69 25.28 -0.48
CA GLU A 14 23.01 25.52 0.79
C GLU A 14 21.52 25.80 0.55
N GLN A 15 21.18 26.61 -0.47
CA GLN A 15 19.80 26.86 -0.90
C GLN A 15 19.12 25.58 -1.42
N PHE A 16 19.83 24.77 -2.22
CA PHE A 16 19.33 23.48 -2.72
C PHE A 16 19.10 22.46 -1.59
N ALA A 17 19.96 22.47 -0.58
CA ALA A 17 19.79 21.65 0.62
C ALA A 17 18.59 22.11 1.46
N GLU A 18 18.41 23.42 1.65
CA GLU A 18 17.23 23.98 2.36
C GLU A 18 15.91 23.70 1.62
N ASP A 19 15.90 23.77 0.29
CA ASP A 19 14.72 23.47 -0.51
C ASP A 19 14.37 21.98 -0.52
N LEU A 20 15.37 21.09 -0.49
CA LEU A 20 15.16 19.64 -0.47
C LEU A 20 15.00 19.05 0.93
N LEU A 21 15.48 19.71 1.97
CA LEU A 21 15.39 19.24 3.36
C LEU A 21 13.95 18.94 3.80
N PRO A 22 12.92 19.74 3.49
CA PRO A 22 11.52 19.43 3.78
C PRO A 22 11.03 18.18 3.05
N TYR A 23 11.41 17.99 1.79
CA TYR A 23 11.05 16.81 1.00
C TYR A 23 11.76 15.56 1.50
N TYR A 24 13.05 15.67 1.82
CA TYR A 24 13.84 14.60 2.40
C TYR A 24 13.33 14.26 3.80
N ARG A 25 12.95 15.23 4.62
CA ARG A 25 12.34 15.01 5.93
C ARG A 25 10.98 14.34 5.82
N ARG A 26 10.14 14.75 4.87
CA ARG A 26 8.85 14.11 4.60
C ARG A 26 9.03 12.69 4.06
N TYR A 27 10.00 12.48 3.18
CA TYR A 27 10.37 11.16 2.67
C TYR A 27 10.89 10.26 3.80
N MET A 28 11.81 10.75 4.63
CA MET A 28 12.36 10.00 5.77
C MET A 28 11.29 9.75 6.84
N MET A 29 10.38 10.69 7.09
CA MET A 29 9.21 10.45 7.93
C MET A 29 8.30 9.40 7.32
N HIS A 30 8.03 9.44 6.01
CA HIS A 30 7.22 8.42 5.35
C HIS A 30 7.88 7.04 5.41
N VAL A 31 9.17 6.93 5.09
CA VAL A 31 9.95 5.70 5.22
C VAL A 31 9.93 5.20 6.67
N ALA A 32 10.22 6.06 7.64
CA ALA A 32 10.14 5.70 9.06
C ALA A 32 8.73 5.23 9.45
N THR A 33 7.70 5.90 8.93
CA THR A 33 6.29 5.58 9.19
C THR A 33 5.91 4.24 8.58
N VAL A 34 6.32 3.90 7.35
CA VAL A 34 6.00 2.59 6.76
C VAL A 34 6.88 1.47 7.33
N THR A 35 8.05 1.78 7.91
CA THR A 35 8.88 0.80 8.61
C THR A 35 8.52 0.60 10.08
N ASP A 36 7.64 1.44 10.64
CA ASP A 36 7.15 1.27 12.00
C ASP A 36 6.20 0.05 12.09
N PRO A 37 6.46 -0.93 12.97
CA PRO A 37 5.61 -2.12 13.13
C PRO A 37 4.14 -1.81 13.48
N ALA A 38 3.88 -0.67 14.13
CA ALA A 38 2.54 -0.21 14.48
C ALA A 38 1.81 0.48 13.32
N SER A 39 2.54 0.82 12.25
CA SER A 39 1.99 1.50 11.09
C SER A 39 0.95 0.68 10.35
N PRO A 40 -0.15 1.30 9.87
CA PRO A 40 -1.10 0.61 9.00
C PRO A 40 -0.45 0.13 7.69
N ASP A 41 0.60 0.81 7.23
CA ASP A 41 1.31 0.53 5.97
C ASP A 41 2.59 -0.31 6.17
N HIS A 42 2.71 -1.00 7.31
CA HIS A 42 3.85 -1.86 7.57
C HIS A 42 3.90 -3.04 6.57
N PRO A 43 5.09 -3.40 6.01
CA PRO A 43 5.22 -4.45 5.00
C PRO A 43 4.55 -5.77 5.37
N ASP A 44 4.67 -6.21 6.63
CA ASP A 44 4.03 -7.46 7.08
C ASP A 44 2.50 -7.37 7.14
N ARG A 45 1.96 -6.19 7.48
CA ARG A 45 0.50 -5.97 7.48
C ARG A 45 -0.02 -5.90 6.06
N LEU A 46 0.64 -5.16 5.17
CA LEU A 46 0.29 -5.10 3.74
C LEU A 46 0.33 -6.50 3.12
N ARG A 47 1.36 -7.29 3.44
CA ARG A 47 1.47 -8.68 3.00
C ARG A 47 0.35 -9.56 3.54
N SER A 48 -0.01 -9.42 4.81
CA SER A 48 -1.13 -10.15 5.41
C SER A 48 -2.46 -9.82 4.73
N GLN A 49 -2.73 -8.53 4.49
CA GLN A 49 -3.92 -8.07 3.78
C GLN A 49 -3.97 -8.58 2.34
N GLY A 50 -2.86 -8.45 1.61
CA GLY A 50 -2.74 -8.94 0.23
C GLY A 50 -2.97 -10.46 0.12
N LEU A 51 -2.40 -11.24 1.05
CA LEU A 51 -2.61 -12.69 1.11
C LEU A 51 -4.07 -13.04 1.44
N HIS A 52 -4.71 -12.30 2.34
CA HIS A 52 -6.12 -12.49 2.69
C HIS A 52 -7.02 -12.27 1.47
N VAL A 53 -6.83 -11.15 0.76
CA VAL A 53 -7.57 -10.81 -0.46
C VAL A 53 -7.34 -11.83 -1.57
N ARG A 54 -6.09 -12.23 -1.80
CA ARG A 54 -5.74 -13.29 -2.77
C ARG A 54 -6.44 -14.60 -2.44
N SER A 55 -6.53 -14.96 -1.17
CA SER A 55 -7.23 -16.16 -0.70
C SER A 55 -8.73 -16.07 -0.99
N MET A 56 -9.38 -14.97 -0.61
CA MET A 56 -10.80 -14.75 -0.87
C MET A 56 -11.13 -14.78 -2.35
N ARG A 57 -10.33 -14.12 -3.20
CA ARG A 57 -10.51 -14.13 -4.66
C ARG A 57 -10.38 -15.53 -5.26
N LYS A 58 -9.40 -16.31 -4.79
CA LYS A 58 -9.23 -17.71 -5.24
C LYS A 58 -10.42 -18.58 -4.82
N THR A 59 -10.90 -18.42 -3.59
CA THR A 59 -12.07 -19.13 -3.07
C THR A 59 -13.34 -18.75 -3.81
N SER A 60 -13.50 -17.47 -4.16
CA SER A 60 -14.60 -17.00 -5.01
C SER A 60 -14.41 -17.36 -6.48
N GLY A 61 -13.34 -18.05 -6.86
CA GLY A 61 -13.09 -18.50 -8.23
C GLY A 61 -12.96 -17.37 -9.25
N LEU A 62 -12.71 -16.13 -8.82
CA LEU A 62 -12.54 -14.99 -9.70
C LEU A 62 -11.08 -14.93 -10.19
N SER A 63 -10.92 -14.65 -11.48
CA SER A 63 -9.63 -14.23 -12.01
C SER A 63 -9.26 -12.84 -11.49
N ARG A 64 -7.96 -12.53 -11.55
CA ARG A 64 -7.49 -11.20 -11.17
C ARG A 64 -8.03 -10.13 -12.14
N ASP A 65 -8.14 -10.45 -13.42
CA ASP A 65 -8.69 -9.55 -14.43
C ASP A 65 -10.14 -9.17 -14.17
N GLU A 66 -10.99 -10.13 -13.81
CA GLU A 66 -12.39 -9.85 -13.48
C GLU A 66 -12.51 -8.90 -12.28
N VAL A 67 -11.68 -9.08 -11.25
CA VAL A 67 -11.70 -8.18 -10.09
C VAL A 67 -11.13 -6.82 -10.46
N ALA A 68 -10.03 -6.76 -11.20
CA ALA A 68 -9.42 -5.51 -11.64
C ALA A 68 -10.39 -4.67 -12.49
N GLN A 69 -11.08 -5.30 -13.44
CA GLN A 69 -12.11 -4.66 -14.26
C GLN A 69 -13.30 -4.15 -13.43
N ARG A 70 -13.77 -4.93 -12.44
CA ARG A 70 -14.88 -4.51 -11.56
C ARG A 70 -14.52 -3.35 -10.64
N LEU A 71 -13.23 -3.18 -10.33
CA LEU A 71 -12.72 -2.15 -9.43
C LEU A 71 -12.13 -0.95 -10.17
N ASP A 72 -12.14 -0.96 -11.51
CA ASP A 72 -11.52 0.06 -12.36
C ASP A 72 -10.05 0.32 -11.98
N VAL A 73 -9.31 -0.76 -11.74
CA VAL A 73 -7.86 -0.73 -11.46
C VAL A 73 -7.11 -1.56 -12.48
N GLU A 74 -5.83 -1.24 -12.65
CA GLU A 74 -4.95 -2.06 -13.47
C GLU A 74 -4.69 -3.42 -12.81
N GLN A 75 -4.62 -4.48 -13.61
CA GLN A 75 -4.34 -5.84 -13.10
C GLN A 75 -3.02 -5.90 -12.32
N VAL A 76 -2.02 -5.09 -12.73
CA VAL A 76 -0.73 -4.99 -12.05
C VAL A 76 -0.83 -4.34 -10.66
N GLN A 77 -1.73 -3.38 -10.48
CA GLN A 77 -1.98 -2.75 -9.18
C GLN A 77 -2.63 -3.75 -8.22
N LEU A 78 -3.66 -4.48 -8.68
CA LEU A 78 -4.26 -5.54 -7.89
C LEU A 78 -3.24 -6.66 -7.56
N ALA A 79 -2.35 -6.99 -8.48
CA ALA A 79 -1.28 -7.96 -8.24
C ALA A 79 -0.26 -7.47 -7.19
N ALA A 80 0.12 -6.19 -7.23
CA ALA A 80 1.01 -5.57 -6.26
C ALA A 80 0.37 -5.54 -4.86
N PHE A 81 -0.93 -5.22 -4.79
CA PHE A 81 -1.68 -5.24 -3.54
C PHE A 81 -1.80 -6.65 -2.96
N GLU A 82 -2.16 -7.66 -3.77
CA GLU A 82 -2.14 -9.07 -3.35
C GLU A 82 -0.74 -9.56 -2.91
N GLY A 83 0.31 -8.92 -3.41
CA GLY A 83 1.70 -9.17 -3.05
C GLY A 83 2.16 -8.44 -1.79
N GLY A 84 1.36 -7.52 -1.24
CA GLY A 84 1.74 -6.67 -0.12
C GLY A 84 2.78 -5.62 -0.47
N LEU A 85 2.85 -5.20 -1.74
CA LEU A 85 3.83 -4.23 -2.24
C LEU A 85 3.31 -2.80 -2.25
N ILE A 86 2.00 -2.62 -2.15
CA ILE A 86 1.34 -1.31 -2.11
C ILE A 86 0.22 -1.33 -1.07
N SER A 87 -0.12 -0.17 -0.53
CA SER A 87 -1.25 -0.01 0.38
C SER A 87 -2.54 0.20 -0.40
N SER A 88 -3.69 -0.05 0.23
CA SER A 88 -4.97 0.38 -0.32
C SER A 88 -5.11 1.90 -0.40
N ALA A 89 -4.28 2.65 0.32
CA ALA A 89 -4.20 4.11 0.22
C ALA A 89 -3.57 4.58 -1.11
N ASP A 90 -2.77 3.74 -1.75
CA ASP A 90 -2.15 4.01 -3.06
C ASP A 90 -3.07 3.61 -4.24
N LEU A 91 -4.28 3.12 -3.93
CA LEU A 91 -5.31 2.71 -4.88
C LEU A 91 -6.44 3.74 -4.91
N PRO A 92 -7.35 3.67 -5.90
CA PRO A 92 -8.47 4.59 -5.97
C PRO A 92 -9.28 4.65 -4.67
N GLU A 93 -9.85 5.81 -4.37
CA GLU A 93 -10.65 6.01 -3.18
C GLU A 93 -11.80 4.98 -3.11
N GLY A 94 -12.02 4.41 -1.93
CA GLY A 94 -13.04 3.35 -1.74
C GLY A 94 -12.65 1.99 -2.33
N PHE A 95 -11.41 1.80 -2.82
CA PHE A 95 -10.95 0.51 -3.33
C PHE A 95 -11.20 -0.65 -2.36
N SER A 96 -10.84 -0.48 -1.09
CA SER A 96 -11.02 -1.53 -0.08
C SER A 96 -12.48 -1.90 0.13
N ASP A 97 -13.38 -0.91 0.15
CA ASP A 97 -14.81 -1.15 0.34
C ASP A 97 -15.41 -1.85 -0.88
N SER A 98 -15.06 -1.38 -2.08
CA SER A 98 -15.48 -1.99 -3.35
C SER A 98 -14.95 -3.42 -3.50
N LEU A 99 -13.68 -3.66 -3.17
CA LEU A 99 -13.04 -4.98 -3.20
C LEU A 99 -13.76 -5.95 -2.25
N ASN A 100 -13.99 -5.52 -1.01
CA ASN A 100 -14.74 -6.31 -0.04
C ASN A 100 -16.17 -6.59 -0.51
N GLY A 101 -16.83 -5.59 -1.12
CA GLY A 101 -18.15 -5.75 -1.72
C GLY A 101 -18.17 -6.82 -2.82
N VAL A 102 -17.27 -6.72 -3.80
CA VAL A 102 -17.15 -7.67 -4.93
C VAL A 102 -16.91 -9.09 -4.42
N LEU A 103 -15.93 -9.27 -3.52
CA LEU A 103 -15.58 -10.59 -3.01
C LEU A 103 -16.71 -11.18 -2.15
N LYS A 104 -17.40 -10.34 -1.36
CA LYS A 104 -18.53 -10.77 -0.52
C LYS A 104 -19.71 -11.23 -1.35
N THR A 105 -20.10 -10.44 -2.35
CA THR A 105 -21.18 -10.82 -3.26
C THR A 105 -20.87 -12.15 -3.94
N GLU A 106 -19.64 -12.34 -4.45
CA GLU A 106 -19.27 -13.56 -5.17
C GLU A 106 -19.20 -14.80 -4.28
N LEU A 107 -18.70 -14.67 -3.05
CA LEU A 107 -18.74 -15.77 -2.09
C LEU A 107 -20.19 -16.14 -1.71
N GLN A 108 -21.06 -15.14 -1.48
CA GLN A 108 -22.48 -15.36 -1.20
C GLN A 108 -23.20 -16.05 -2.37
N THR A 109 -22.97 -15.62 -3.62
CA THR A 109 -23.54 -16.25 -4.82
C THR A 109 -23.16 -17.73 -4.92
N ARG A 110 -21.99 -18.10 -4.41
CA ARG A 110 -21.48 -19.48 -4.42
C ARG A 110 -21.90 -20.30 -3.20
N GLY A 111 -22.71 -19.73 -2.30
CA GLY A 111 -23.09 -20.37 -1.04
C GLY A 111 -21.91 -20.61 -0.09
N ILE A 112 -20.81 -19.88 -0.29
CA ILE A 112 -19.64 -19.91 0.59
C ILE A 112 -19.85 -18.81 1.62
N ASP A 113 -20.04 -19.20 2.87
CA ASP A 113 -20.12 -18.23 3.96
C ASP A 113 -18.81 -17.43 3.99
N PHE A 114 -18.96 -16.10 4.02
CA PHE A 114 -17.81 -15.24 4.24
C PHE A 114 -17.19 -15.68 5.56
N PRO A 115 -15.89 -15.98 5.65
CA PRO A 115 -15.28 -16.17 6.94
C PRO A 115 -15.46 -14.85 7.67
N SER A 116 -16.46 -14.77 8.54
CA SER A 116 -16.72 -13.62 9.40
C SER A 116 -15.37 -13.22 9.96
N ASN A 117 -14.99 -11.97 9.72
CA ASN A 117 -13.83 -11.31 10.30
C ASN A 117 -13.70 -11.77 11.76
N ARG A 118 -12.98 -12.86 12.01
CA ARG A 118 -12.28 -12.97 13.26
C ARG A 118 -11.17 -11.96 13.04
N PRO A 119 -11.17 -10.82 13.75
CA PRO A 119 -9.96 -10.01 13.78
C PRO A 119 -8.83 -10.99 14.06
N PHE A 120 -7.71 -10.81 13.36
CA PHE A 120 -6.46 -11.49 13.69
C PHE A 120 -6.31 -11.36 15.20
N GLN A 121 -6.67 -12.40 15.96
CA GLN A 121 -6.43 -12.41 17.39
C GLN A 121 -4.92 -12.52 17.46
N GLU A 122 -4.26 -11.43 17.85
CA GLU A 122 -2.87 -11.51 18.25
C GLU A 122 -2.74 -12.72 19.17
N PRO A 123 -1.76 -13.61 18.92
CA PRO A 123 -1.55 -14.74 19.80
C PRO A 123 -1.37 -14.19 21.20
N HIS A 124 -2.30 -14.53 22.10
CA HIS A 124 -2.20 -14.17 23.49
C HIS A 124 -0.97 -14.92 24.03
N VAL A 125 0.13 -14.19 24.19
CA VAL A 125 1.35 -14.73 24.81
C VAL A 125 1.08 -14.81 26.32
N PRO A 126 1.23 -15.98 26.96
CA PRO A 126 1.05 -16.14 28.40
C PRO A 126 2.12 -15.39 29.22
#